data_AF-A0A9D2USI7-F1
#
_entry.id   AF-A0A9D2USI7-F1
#
_cell.length_a   1.000
_cell.length_b   1.000
_cell.length_c   1.000
_cell.angle_alpha   90.00
_cell.angle_beta   90.00
_cell.angle_gamma   90.00
#
_symmetry.space_group_name_H-M   'P 1'
#
loop_
_entity.id
_entity.type
_entity.pdbx_description
1 polymer ?
#
loop_
_entity_poly.entity_id
_entity_poly.type
_entity_poly.pdbx_seq_one_letter_code
_entity_poly.pdbx_strand_id
1 'polypeptide(L)'
;MKDIVLASYRTNTEADIEADLIVNNEACSFIDLITVGGGVQAIDDGIEQLMQNPQATGVVALHGESLKQLIDAFLSEVGHEKQS
;
A
#
# COMPACT_ATOMS: atom_id res chain seq x y z
N MET A 1 -17.66 -4.79 8.05
CA MET A 1 -16.84 -3.85 8.85
C MET A 1 -15.97 -3.12 7.84
N LYS A 2 -15.75 -1.81 7.96
CA LYS A 2 -14.84 -1.12 7.04
C LYS A 2 -13.43 -1.48 7.47
N ASP A 3 -12.83 -2.43 6.78
CA ASP A 3 -11.52 -2.96 7.13
C ASP A 3 -10.46 -1.90 6.81
N ILE A 4 -9.62 -1.59 7.79
CA ILE A 4 -8.45 -0.74 7.61
C ILE A 4 -7.36 -1.65 7.07
N VAL A 5 -6.72 -1.23 5.97
CA VAL A 5 -5.53 -1.91 5.44
C VAL A 5 -4.34 -1.06 5.80
N LEU A 6 -3.38 -1.66 6.49
CA LEU A 6 -2.06 -1.05 6.68
C LEU A 6 -1.14 -1.57 5.58
N ALA A 7 -0.44 -0.66 4.93
CA ALA A 7 0.53 -0.99 3.90
C ALA A 7 1.88 -0.39 4.28
N SER A 8 2.90 -1.24 4.44
CA SER A 8 4.28 -0.77 4.52
C SER A 8 4.75 -0.33 3.14
N TYR A 9 5.61 0.67 3.14
CA TYR A 9 6.22 1.17 1.92
C TYR A 9 7.71 1.41 2.10
N ARG A 10 8.43 1.41 0.98
CA ARG A 10 9.79 1.95 0.90
C ARG A 10 9.86 3.14 -0.03
N THR A 11 10.75 4.07 0.27
CA THR A 11 11.15 5.09 -0.70
C THR A 11 11.85 4.42 -1.88
N ASN A 12 11.47 4.82 -3.08
CA ASN A 12 12.03 4.28 -4.31
C ASN A 12 13.49 4.73 -4.48
N THR A 13 14.25 3.84 -5.11
CA THR A 13 15.63 4.06 -5.52
C THR A 13 15.68 4.34 -7.02
N GLU A 14 16.84 4.73 -7.54
CA GLU A 14 17.05 4.93 -8.98
C GLU A 14 16.82 3.66 -9.83
N ALA A 15 16.80 2.48 -9.19
CA ALA A 15 16.51 1.21 -9.86
C ALA A 15 15.00 0.95 -10.03
N ASP A 16 14.14 1.69 -9.32
CA ASP A 16 12.69 1.51 -9.37
C ASP A 16 12.11 2.34 -10.53
N ILE A 17 11.39 1.68 -11.43
CA ILE A 17 10.91 2.27 -12.69
C ILE A 17 9.55 2.96 -12.51
N GLU A 18 8.73 2.46 -11.58
CA GLU A 18 7.38 2.96 -11.30
C GLU A 18 7.14 3.02 -9.79
N ALA A 19 6.27 3.95 -9.38
CA ALA A 19 5.87 4.14 -7.98
C ALA A 19 4.41 3.73 -7.80
N ASP A 20 4.12 3.02 -6.71
CA ASP A 20 2.76 2.62 -6.36
C ASP A 20 2.02 3.76 -5.64
N LEU A 21 2.76 4.63 -4.95
CA LEU A 21 2.23 5.74 -4.18
C LEU A 21 3.22 6.90 -4.05
N ILE A 22 2.69 8.10 -3.81
CA ILE A 22 3.47 9.28 -3.43
C ILE A 22 3.21 9.60 -1.96
N VAL A 23 4.26 9.59 -1.14
CA VAL A 23 4.20 9.95 0.29
C VAL A 23 5.11 11.14 0.51
N ASN A 24 4.59 12.25 1.06
CA ASN A 24 5.37 13.46 1.31
C ASN A 24 6.19 13.95 0.10
N ASN A 25 5.62 13.84 -1.11
CA ASN A 25 6.26 14.18 -2.38
C ASN A 25 7.45 13.29 -2.78
N GLU A 26 7.60 12.13 -2.13
CA GLU A 26 8.55 11.08 -2.51
C GLU A 26 7.82 9.92 -3.19
N ALA A 27 8.44 9.38 -4.24
CA ALA A 27 7.98 8.16 -4.90
C ALA A 27 8.26 6.95 -4.02
N CYS A 28 7.24 6.14 -3.76
CA CYS A 28 7.34 4.96 -2.92
C CYS A 28 6.69 3.74 -3.60
N SER A 29 7.09 2.57 -3.14
CA SER A 29 6.50 1.28 -3.51
C SER A 29 6.00 0.55 -2.28
N PHE A 30 4.88 -0.15 -2.42
CA PHE A 30 4.35 -1.01 -1.37
C PHE A 30 5.27 -2.22 -1.18
N ILE A 31 5.35 -2.70 0.07
CA ILE A 31 6.10 -3.91 0.40
C ILE A 31 5.14 -4.99 0.89
N ASP A 32 4.53 -4.75 2.05
CA ASP A 32 3.62 -5.69 2.71
C ASP A 32 2.29 -5.00 3.05
N LEU A 33 1.19 -5.75 2.94
CA LEU A 33 -0.14 -5.27 3.28
C LEU A 33 -0.80 -6.21 4.28
N ILE A 34 -1.41 -5.65 5.32
CA ILE A 34 -2.20 -6.39 6.29
C ILE A 34 -3.54 -5.71 6.52
N THR A 35 -4.57 -6.53 6.76
CA THR A 35 -5.86 -6.03 7.22
C THR A 35 -5.85 -6.00 8.73
N VAL A 36 -6.24 -4.87 9.32
CA VAL A 36 -6.41 -4.73 10.76
C VAL A 36 -7.86 -4.43 11.11
N GLY A 37 -8.27 -4.90 12.29
CA GLY A 37 -9.54 -4.53 12.86
C GLY A 37 -9.59 -3.03 13.21
N GLY A 38 -10.77 -2.55 13.60
CA GLY A 38 -10.91 -1.21 14.14
C GLY A 38 -10.33 -1.10 15.55
N GLY A 39 -9.65 0.01 15.85
CA GLY A 39 -9.15 0.33 17.18
C GLY A 39 -7.66 0.63 17.20
N VAL A 40 -7.24 1.51 18.12
CA VAL A 40 -5.86 2.02 18.19
C VAL A 40 -4.85 0.89 18.40
N GLN A 41 -5.11 -0.05 19.32
CA GLN A 41 -4.19 -1.16 19.58
C GLN A 41 -3.95 -2.05 18.35
N ALA A 42 -5.01 -2.37 17.59
CA ALA A 42 -4.87 -3.20 16.40
C ALA A 42 -4.08 -2.48 15.29
N ILE A 43 -4.16 -1.15 15.25
CA ILE A 43 -3.35 -0.32 14.34
C ILE A 43 -1.89 -0.33 14.78
N ASP A 44 -1.63 -0.09 16.07
CA ASP A 44 -0.28 -0.06 16.62
C ASP A 44 0.44 -1.40 16.45
N ASP A 45 -0.21 -2.52 16.81
CA ASP A 45 0.32 -3.88 16.64
C ASP A 45 0.62 -4.17 15.15
N GLY A 46 -0.26 -3.71 14.26
CA GLY A 46 -0.08 -3.88 12.82
C GLY A 46 1.08 -3.05 12.26
N ILE A 47 1.27 -1.82 12.75
CA ILE A 47 2.43 -0.98 12.39
C ILE A 47 3.72 -1.66 12.87
N GLU A 48 3.77 -2.12 14.12
CA GLU A 48 4.95 -2.81 14.66
C GLU A 48 5.30 -4.04 13.83
N GLN A 49 4.30 -4.87 13.48
CA GLN A 49 4.49 -6.04 12.64
C GLN A 49 5.09 -5.67 11.27
N LEU A 50 4.53 -4.66 10.60
CA LEU A 50 4.98 -4.22 9.28
C LEU A 50 6.39 -3.64 9.30
N MET A 51 6.75 -2.92 10.37
CA MET A 51 8.07 -2.32 10.54
C MET A 51 9.16 -3.34 10.92
N GLN A 52 8.83 -4.62 11.12
CA GLN A 52 9.84 -5.69 11.23
C GLN A 52 10.56 -5.94 9.90
N ASN A 53 9.99 -5.52 8.77
CA ASN A 53 10.66 -5.57 7.48
C ASN A 53 11.75 -4.48 7.42
N PRO A 54 13.04 -4.85 7.29
CA PRO A 54 14.14 -3.87 7.32
C PRO A 54 14.15 -2.92 6.12
N GLN A 55 13.38 -3.21 5.06
CA GLN A 55 13.24 -2.33 3.91
C GLN A 55 12.12 -1.31 4.09
N ALA A 56 11.22 -1.50 5.05
CA ALA A 56 10.11 -0.59 5.29
C ALA A 56 10.62 0.75 5.83
N THR A 57 10.27 1.83 5.14
CA THR A 57 10.56 3.21 5.57
C THR A 57 9.39 3.81 6.34
N GLY A 58 8.18 3.27 6.15
CA GLY A 58 7.00 3.65 6.92
C GLY A 58 5.78 2.80 6.60
N VAL A 59 4.64 3.18 7.20
CA VAL A 59 3.34 2.54 7.03
C VAL A 59 2.28 3.61 6.72
N VAL A 60 1.39 3.33 5.76
CA VAL A 60 0.19 4.13 5.50
C VAL A 60 -1.06 3.32 5.83
N ALA A 61 -2.10 4.01 6.31
CA ALA A 61 -3.42 3.42 6.53
C ALA A 61 -4.34 3.76 5.36
N LEU A 62 -4.96 2.74 4.79
CA LEU A 62 -5.86 2.82 3.65
C LEU A 62 -7.22 2.27 4.06
N HIS A 63 -8.27 2.85 3.50
CA HIS A 63 -9.59 2.25 3.57
C HIS A 63 -9.64 1.08 2.59
N GLY A 64 -9.94 -0.14 3.06
CA GLY A 64 -9.83 -1.35 2.25
C GLY A 64 -10.66 -1.34 0.97
N GLU A 65 -11.87 -0.78 1.00
CA GLU A 65 -12.69 -0.65 -0.21
C GLU A 65 -12.06 0.29 -1.25
N SER A 66 -11.38 1.35 -0.78
CA SER A 66 -10.72 2.31 -1.68
C SER A 66 -9.49 1.69 -2.35
N LEU A 67 -8.71 0.90 -1.60
CA LEU A 67 -7.59 0.15 -2.17
C LEU A 67 -8.08 -0.88 -3.20
N LYS A 68 -9.16 -1.59 -2.90
CA LYS A 68 -9.75 -2.54 -3.85
C LYS A 68 -10.17 -1.84 -5.15
N GLN A 69 -10.87 -0.70 -5.04
CA GLN A 69 -11.27 0.08 -6.22
C GLN A 69 -10.07 0.54 -7.06
N LEU A 70 -8.98 0.95 -6.41
CA LEU A 70 -7.74 1.33 -7.10
C LEU A 70 -7.14 0.15 -7.86
N ILE A 71 -7.02 -1.01 -7.23
CA ILE A 71 -6.50 -2.23 -7.85
C ILE A 71 -7.39 -2.65 -9.03
N ASP A 72 -8.70 -2.65 -8.85
CA ASP A 72 -9.67 -3.00 -9.89
C ASP A 72 -9.54 -2.06 -11.10
N ALA A 73 -9.33 -0.76 -10.86
CA ALA A 73 -9.09 0.22 -11.93
C ALA A 73 -7.80 -0.07 -12.71
N PHE A 74 -6.67 -0.29 -12.03
CA PHE A 74 -5.40 -0.64 -12.67
C PHE A 74 -5.51 -1.91 -13.51
N LEU A 75 -6.12 -2.96 -12.97
CA LEU A 75 -6.29 -4.22 -13.69
C LEU A 75 -7.22 -4.09 -14.91
N SER A 76 -8.21 -3.18 -14.84
CA SER A 76 -9.11 -2.91 -15.96
C SER A 76 -8.41 -2.18 -17.12
N GLU A 77 -7.50 -1.24 -16.82
CA GLU A 77 -6.74 -0.50 -17.85
C GLU A 77 -5.76 -1.41 -18.58
N VAL A 78 -5.08 -2.31 -17.88
CA VAL A 78 -4.19 -3.34 -18.50
C VAL A 78 -4.97 -4.28 -19.43
N GLY A 79 -6.27 -4.47 -19.20
CA GLY A 79 -7.15 -5.25 -20.09
C GLY A 79 -7.47 -4.55 -21.41
N HIS A 80 -7.48 -3.22 -21.44
CA HIS A 80 -7.80 -2.42 -22.62
C HIS A 80 -6.60 -2.18 -23.54
N GLU A 81 -5.37 -2.13 -23.01
CA GLU A 81 -4.16 -1.94 -23.83
C GLU A 81 -3.80 -3.17 -24.68
N LYS A 82 -4.25 -4.38 -24.33
CA LYS A 82 -3.98 -5.60 -25.09
C LYS A 82 -4.94 -5.85 -26.27
N GLN A 83 -5.87 -4.93 -26.54
CA GLN A 83 -6.86 -5.05 -27.61
C GLN A 83 -6.79 -3.94 -28.67
N SER A 84 -5.79 -3.05 -28.64
CA SER A 84 -5.55 -2.04 -29.70
C SER A 84 -4.37 -2.39 -30.59
#